data_AF-A0A5P1FL65-F1
#
_entry.id   AF-A0A5P1FL65-F1
#
_cell.length_a   1.000
_cell.length_b   1.000
_cell.length_c   1.000
_cell.angle_alpha   90.00
_cell.angle_beta   90.00
_cell.angle_gamma   90.00
#
_symmetry.space_group_name_H-M   'P 1'
#
loop_
_entity.id
_entity.type
_entity.pdbx_description
1 polymer ?
#
loop_
_entity_poly.entity_id
_entity_poly.type
_entity_poly.pdbx_seq_one_letter_code
_entity_poly.pdbx_strand_id
1 'polypeptide(L)'
;MHLVKYLTELSAHPVGSNALDVALEVPVDLVIDHSVQIDVARSANAVQANMELEFQHNKERFGFLKWCSNAFNNMLVVPKGSGIVHHMNLEYIGRVVFNNEGMLNPDSVVGTDSHTTMIDGLGVAGWGVGGIDAEAAMLGQVTYYFKCN
;
A
#
# COMPACT_ATOMS: atom_id res chain seq x y z
N MET A 1 0.73 -6.40 -7.33
CA MET A 1 0.47 -6.36 -5.88
C MET A 1 1.40 -5.32 -5.38
N HIS A 2 0.83 -4.21 -4.95
CA HIS A 2 1.58 -3.00 -4.68
C HIS A 2 1.24 -2.48 -3.32
N LEU A 3 2.29 -2.12 -2.62
CA LEU A 3 2.23 -1.62 -1.27
C LEU A 3 2.45 -0.12 -1.33
N VAL A 4 1.54 0.64 -0.75
CA VAL A 4 1.53 2.10 -0.72
C VAL A 4 1.64 2.53 0.73
N LYS A 5 2.58 3.45 1.04
CA LYS A 5 2.88 3.88 2.42
C LYS A 5 2.83 5.39 2.51
N TYR A 6 2.09 5.89 3.49
CA TYR A 6 1.89 7.32 3.70
C TYR A 6 2.80 7.86 4.78
N LEU A 7 3.69 8.79 4.44
CA LEU A 7 4.73 9.30 5.34
C LEU A 7 4.32 10.67 5.87
N THR A 8 3.40 10.71 6.83
CA THR A 8 2.90 11.98 7.38
C THR A 8 3.63 12.43 8.64
N GLU A 9 4.33 11.54 9.33
CA GLU A 9 5.20 11.84 10.48
C GLU A 9 5.99 10.56 10.82
N LEU A 10 7.33 10.60 10.68
CA LEU A 10 8.21 9.54 11.16
C LEU A 10 8.79 10.00 12.50
N SER A 11 8.22 9.54 13.62
CA SER A 11 8.84 9.76 14.93
C SER A 11 9.84 8.64 15.22
N ALA A 12 11.14 8.97 15.24
CA ALA A 12 12.16 8.01 15.62
C ALA A 12 11.97 7.58 17.09
N HIS A 13 11.48 6.37 17.31
CA HIS A 13 11.43 5.77 18.65
C HIS A 13 12.74 5.04 18.98
N PRO A 14 13.20 5.08 20.25
CA PRO A 14 14.39 4.36 20.65
C PRO A 14 14.16 2.84 20.57
N VAL A 15 15.07 2.14 19.89
CA VAL A 15 15.06 0.68 19.73
C VAL A 15 15.24 0.02 21.11
N GLY A 16 14.16 -0.53 21.66
CA GLY A 16 14.16 -1.17 22.97
C GLY A 16 12.94 -2.03 23.30
N SER A 17 12.12 -2.41 22.32
CA SER A 17 10.88 -3.18 22.51
C SER A 17 11.02 -4.65 22.10
N ASN A 18 10.15 -5.48 22.67
CA ASN A 18 10.15 -6.94 22.55
C ASN A 18 9.85 -7.35 21.10
N ALA A 19 10.37 -8.49 20.63
CA ALA A 19 10.16 -8.94 19.24
C ALA A 19 8.68 -9.19 18.86
N LEU A 20 7.79 -9.23 19.86
CA LEU A 20 6.35 -9.39 19.71
C LEU A 20 5.61 -8.06 19.46
N ASP A 21 6.26 -6.91 19.64
CA ASP A 21 5.65 -5.58 19.55
C ASP A 21 5.87 -4.91 18.17
N VAL A 22 5.92 -5.70 17.09
CA VAL A 22 6.06 -5.15 15.73
C VAL A 22 4.75 -4.52 15.31
N ALA A 23 4.71 -3.19 15.25
CA ALA A 23 3.60 -2.41 14.76
C ALA A 23 3.98 -1.64 13.47
N LEU A 24 2.99 -1.32 12.65
CA LEU A 24 3.17 -0.43 11.51
C LEU A 24 3.04 1.02 12.00
N GLU A 25 4.11 1.79 11.91
CA GLU A 25 4.13 3.18 12.40
C GLU A 25 3.39 4.14 11.46
N VAL A 26 3.24 3.75 10.19
CA VAL A 26 2.58 4.54 9.16
C VAL A 26 1.39 3.79 8.55
N PRO A 27 0.38 4.51 8.03
CA PRO A 27 -0.70 3.88 7.26
C PRO A 27 -0.16 3.18 6.02
N VAL A 28 -0.65 1.96 5.80
CA VAL A 28 -0.29 1.12 4.68
C VAL A 28 -1.53 0.66 3.94
N ASP A 29 -1.54 0.91 2.64
CA ASP A 29 -2.56 0.42 1.73
C ASP A 29 -1.93 -0.59 0.77
N LEU A 30 -2.38 -1.85 0.84
CA LEU A 30 -1.95 -2.92 -0.06
C LEU A 30 -3.02 -3.17 -1.11
N VAL A 31 -2.69 -2.94 -2.38
CA VAL A 31 -3.60 -3.17 -3.52
C VAL A 31 -3.20 -4.42 -4.29
N ILE A 32 -4.17 -5.32 -4.49
CA ILE A 32 -4.00 -6.57 -5.24
C ILE A 32 -4.53 -6.40 -6.66
N ASP A 33 -3.63 -6.16 -7.60
CA ASP A 33 -3.96 -5.78 -8.98
C ASP A 33 -3.13 -6.51 -10.06
N HIS A 34 -1.98 -7.10 -9.71
CA HIS A 34 -1.08 -7.79 -10.66
C HIS A 34 -1.13 -9.33 -10.57
N SER A 35 -2.20 -9.89 -10.01
CA SER A 35 -2.40 -11.35 -9.92
C SER A 35 -3.42 -11.90 -10.92
N VAL A 36 -4.32 -11.06 -11.42
CA VAL A 36 -5.32 -11.47 -12.43
C VAL A 36 -4.61 -11.76 -13.75
N GLN A 37 -4.84 -12.95 -14.30
CA GLN A 37 -4.41 -13.31 -15.64
C GLN A 37 -5.62 -13.37 -16.58
N ILE A 38 -5.36 -13.25 -17.89
CA ILE A 38 -6.40 -13.33 -18.91
C ILE A 38 -6.40 -14.75 -19.49
N ASP A 39 -7.07 -15.68 -18.81
CA ASP A 39 -7.25 -17.07 -19.28
C ASP A 39 -8.42 -17.19 -20.26
N VAL A 40 -9.50 -16.44 -19.98
CA VAL A 40 -10.71 -16.36 -20.81
C VAL A 40 -10.86 -14.94 -21.33
N ALA A 41 -11.15 -14.79 -22.62
CA ALA A 41 -11.40 -13.51 -23.28
C ALA A 41 -12.59 -13.60 -24.23
N ARG A 42 -13.16 -12.45 -24.60
CA ARG A 42 -14.27 -12.32 -25.58
C ARG A 42 -15.52 -13.14 -25.24
N SER A 43 -15.79 -13.31 -23.95
CA SER A 43 -17.01 -13.95 -23.45
C SER A 43 -17.65 -13.07 -22.39
N ALA A 44 -18.98 -13.08 -22.31
CA ALA A 44 -19.72 -12.33 -21.28
C ALA A 44 -19.34 -12.76 -19.85
N ASN A 45 -18.92 -14.01 -19.67
CA ASN A 45 -18.46 -14.54 -18.38
C ASN A 45 -16.95 -14.43 -18.13
N ALA A 46 -16.19 -13.81 -19.04
CA ALA A 46 -14.72 -13.80 -18.98
C ALA A 46 -14.17 -13.18 -17.67
N VAL A 47 -14.76 -12.07 -17.24
CA VAL A 47 -14.34 -11.37 -16.00
C VAL A 47 -14.52 -12.28 -14.78
N GLN A 48 -15.68 -12.92 -14.64
CA GLN A 48 -15.95 -13.83 -13.53
C GLN A 48 -15.04 -15.07 -13.57
N ALA A 49 -14.85 -15.66 -14.75
CA ALA A 49 -14.01 -16.85 -14.91
C ALA A 49 -12.55 -16.58 -14.53
N ASN A 50 -11.97 -15.47 -15.01
CA ASN A 50 -10.59 -15.09 -14.68
C ASN A 50 -10.41 -14.78 -13.20
N MET A 51 -11.42 -14.14 -12.57
CA MET A 51 -11.40 -13.90 -11.13
C MET A 51 -11.44 -15.21 -10.33
N GLU A 52 -12.24 -16.19 -10.73
CA GLU A 52 -12.30 -17.51 -10.08
C GLU A 52 -10.94 -18.22 -10.14
N LEU A 53 -10.31 -18.24 -11.32
CA LEU A 53 -9.00 -18.85 -11.55
C LEU A 53 -7.89 -18.17 -10.74
N GLU A 54 -7.87 -16.84 -10.70
CA GLU A 54 -6.93 -16.08 -9.87
C GLU A 54 -7.04 -16.47 -8.39
N PHE A 55 -8.27 -16.63 -7.88
CA PHE A 55 -8.50 -17.03 -6.50
C PHE A 55 -7.99 -18.44 -6.21
N GLN A 56 -8.18 -19.36 -7.15
CA GLN A 56 -7.64 -20.72 -7.04
C GLN A 56 -6.10 -20.72 -7.03
N HIS A 57 -5.47 -19.95 -7.93
CA HIS A 57 -4.01 -19.89 -8.05
C HIS A 57 -3.32 -19.19 -6.87
N ASN A 58 -3.97 -18.20 -6.25
CA ASN A 58 -3.36 -17.35 -5.21
C ASN A 58 -4.02 -17.51 -3.83
N LYS A 59 -4.75 -18.61 -3.60
CA LYS A 59 -5.50 -18.85 -2.36
C LYS A 59 -4.66 -18.66 -1.10
N GLU A 60 -3.44 -19.20 -1.07
CA GLU A 60 -2.53 -19.08 0.07
C GLU A 60 -2.07 -17.63 0.30
N ARG A 61 -1.69 -16.94 -0.78
CA ARG A 61 -1.27 -15.53 -0.71
C ARG A 61 -2.40 -14.65 -0.20
N PHE A 62 -3.61 -14.83 -0.70
CA PHE A 62 -4.77 -14.07 -0.23
C PHE A 62 -5.14 -14.41 1.22
N GLY A 63 -4.98 -15.66 1.64
CA GLY A 63 -5.11 -16.07 3.05
C GLY A 63 -4.12 -15.35 3.95
N PHE A 64 -2.84 -15.30 3.55
CA PHE A 64 -1.79 -14.59 4.27
C PHE A 64 -2.06 -13.08 4.36
N LEU A 65 -2.41 -12.43 3.25
CA LEU A 65 -2.71 -10.99 3.25
C LEU A 65 -3.93 -10.64 4.09
N LYS A 66 -4.97 -11.49 4.06
CA LYS A 66 -6.13 -11.34 4.93
C LYS A 66 -5.74 -11.48 6.39
N TRP A 67 -4.83 -12.40 6.72
CA TRP A 67 -4.28 -12.49 8.07
C TRP A 67 -3.51 -11.21 8.45
N CYS A 68 -2.63 -10.69 7.59
CA CYS A 68 -1.89 -9.45 7.84
C CYS A 68 -2.82 -8.27 8.11
N SER A 69 -3.89 -8.10 7.33
CA SER A 69 -4.88 -7.03 7.54
C SER A 69 -5.57 -7.10 8.90
N ASN A 70 -5.70 -8.28 9.50
CA ASN A 70 -6.26 -8.44 10.84
C ASN A 70 -5.18 -8.34 11.93
N ALA A 71 -3.93 -8.64 11.61
CA ALA A 71 -2.81 -8.61 12.55
C ALA A 71 -2.28 -7.18 12.79
N PHE A 72 -2.40 -6.28 11.81
CA PHE A 72 -1.90 -4.90 11.89
C PHE A 72 -3.02 -3.87 11.78
N ASN A 73 -3.14 -2.98 12.77
CA ASN A 73 -4.20 -1.96 12.84
C ASN A 73 -4.12 -0.88 11.74
N ASN A 74 -2.93 -0.64 11.19
CA ASN A 74 -2.68 0.39 10.17
C ASN A 74 -2.52 -0.19 8.75
N MET A 75 -3.09 -1.38 8.50
CA MET A 75 -3.00 -2.05 7.20
C MET A 75 -4.38 -2.24 6.57
N LEU A 76 -4.64 -1.54 5.47
CA LEU A 76 -5.77 -1.80 4.60
C LEU A 76 -5.33 -2.73 3.46
N VAL A 77 -6.13 -3.76 3.18
CA VAL A 77 -5.94 -4.62 2.00
C VAL A 77 -7.12 -4.43 1.06
N VAL A 78 -6.84 -3.81 -0.10
CA VAL A 78 -7.81 -3.64 -1.18
C VAL A 78 -7.85 -4.94 -2.00
N PRO A 79 -9.01 -5.60 -2.07
CA PRO A 79 -9.13 -6.89 -2.75
C PRO A 79 -9.05 -6.76 -4.27
N LYS A 80 -8.79 -7.88 -4.93
CA LYS A 80 -8.81 -8.03 -6.39
C LYS A 80 -10.10 -7.49 -7.02
N GLY A 81 -9.99 -7.00 -8.26
CA GLY A 81 -11.13 -6.48 -9.03
C GLY A 81 -11.60 -5.09 -8.61
N SER A 82 -10.99 -4.48 -7.59
CA SER A 82 -11.30 -3.10 -7.17
C SER A 82 -10.68 -2.03 -8.07
N GLY A 83 -9.65 -2.38 -8.84
CA GLY A 83 -8.95 -1.46 -9.72
C GLY A 83 -7.44 -1.71 -9.74
N ILE A 84 -6.70 -0.80 -10.38
CA ILE A 84 -5.24 -0.78 -10.44
C ILE A 84 -4.73 0.23 -9.42
N VAL A 85 -3.63 -0.07 -8.72
CA VAL A 85 -3.13 0.73 -7.59
C VAL A 85 -2.99 2.23 -7.91
N HIS A 86 -2.50 2.58 -9.10
CA HIS A 86 -2.25 3.98 -9.45
C HIS A 86 -3.54 4.77 -9.70
N HIS A 87 -4.56 4.12 -10.27
CA HIS A 87 -5.87 4.74 -10.43
C HIS A 87 -6.57 4.87 -9.07
N MET A 88 -6.50 3.84 -8.24
CA MET A 88 -7.03 3.88 -6.87
C MET A 88 -6.36 4.96 -6.03
N ASN A 89 -5.05 5.15 -6.19
CA ASN A 89 -4.30 6.22 -5.55
C ASN A 89 -4.87 7.59 -5.90
N LEU A 90 -5.22 7.82 -7.17
CA LEU A 90 -5.80 9.09 -7.60
C LEU A 90 -7.25 9.30 -7.15
N GLU A 91 -8.07 8.25 -7.19
CA GLU A 91 -9.52 8.37 -7.01
C GLU A 91 -10.00 8.16 -5.57
N TYR A 92 -9.27 7.38 -4.78
CA TYR A 92 -9.77 6.87 -3.50
C TYR A 92 -8.78 6.96 -2.34
N ILE A 93 -7.49 6.73 -2.57
CA ILE A 93 -6.51 6.59 -1.47
C ILE A 93 -5.77 7.92 -1.19
N GLY A 94 -5.45 8.69 -2.23
CA GLY A 94 -4.78 10.00 -2.11
C GLY A 94 -5.63 11.02 -1.36
N ARG A 95 -5.04 11.64 -0.33
CA ARG A 95 -5.73 12.57 0.57
C ARG A 95 -5.37 14.02 0.33
N VAL A 96 -4.23 14.28 -0.32
CA VAL A 96 -3.62 15.61 -0.54
C VAL A 96 -3.18 16.31 0.74
N VAL A 97 -4.02 16.31 1.78
CA VAL A 97 -3.71 16.83 3.12
C VAL A 97 -4.24 15.84 4.17
N PHE A 98 -3.37 15.45 5.09
CA PHE A 98 -3.76 14.71 6.30
C PHE A 98 -4.08 15.69 7.43
N ASN A 99 -5.09 15.35 8.24
CA ASN A 99 -5.43 16.07 9.46
C ASN A 99 -5.20 15.15 10.66
N ASN A 100 -4.07 15.34 11.33
CA ASN A 100 -3.70 14.62 12.54
C ASN A 100 -3.98 15.52 13.74
N GLU A 101 -5.16 15.35 14.36
CA GLU A 101 -5.53 16.06 15.59
C GLU A 101 -5.42 17.60 15.51
N GLY A 102 -5.72 18.17 14.34
CA GLY A 102 -5.64 19.61 14.09
C GLY A 102 -4.33 20.07 13.43
N MET A 103 -3.35 19.19 13.29
CA MET A 103 -2.17 19.41 12.46
C MET A 103 -2.44 19.00 11.03
N LEU A 104 -2.29 19.95 10.10
CA LEU A 104 -2.45 19.71 8.67
C LEU A 104 -1.08 19.45 8.05
N ASN A 105 -0.89 18.22 7.55
CA ASN A 105 0.35 17.79 6.91
C ASN A 105 0.08 17.50 5.43
N PRO A 106 0.98 17.91 4.50
CA PRO A 106 0.86 17.51 3.11
C PRO A 106 0.95 15.98 2.99
N ASP A 107 0.15 15.43 2.09
CA ASP A 107 0.23 14.02 1.74
C ASP A 107 1.55 13.72 1.02
N SER A 108 2.17 12.60 1.39
CA SER A 108 3.33 12.05 0.70
C SER A 108 3.33 10.53 0.75
N VAL A 109 3.86 9.89 -0.28
CA VAL A 109 3.70 8.44 -0.46
C VAL A 109 4.91 7.76 -1.09
N VAL A 110 5.31 6.63 -0.53
CA VAL A 110 6.28 5.72 -1.18
C VAL A 110 5.62 4.40 -1.45
N GLY A 111 5.84 3.86 -2.64
CA GLY A 111 5.21 2.62 -3.08
C GLY A 111 6.19 1.61 -3.63
N THR A 112 5.88 0.31 -3.52
CA THR A 112 6.68 -0.75 -4.15
C THR A 112 6.38 -0.90 -5.65
N ASP A 113 5.96 0.19 -6.30
CA ASP A 113 5.62 0.29 -7.71
C ASP A 113 6.28 1.53 -8.31
N SER A 114 6.90 1.40 -9.48
CA SER A 114 7.57 2.51 -10.18
C SER A 114 6.63 3.65 -10.58
N HIS A 115 5.36 3.38 -10.87
CA HIS A 115 4.37 4.39 -11.26
C HIS A 115 3.67 5.03 -10.07
N THR A 116 4.16 4.84 -8.84
CA THR A 116 3.70 5.61 -7.67
C THR A 116 3.75 7.13 -7.93
N THR A 117 4.67 7.59 -8.78
CA THR A 117 4.77 8.98 -9.28
C THR A 117 3.51 9.49 -9.99
N MET A 118 2.56 8.63 -10.36
CA MET A 118 1.29 9.05 -10.95
C MET A 118 0.49 9.98 -10.02
N ILE A 119 0.62 9.81 -8.70
CA ILE A 119 -0.04 10.65 -7.70
C ILE A 119 0.48 12.10 -7.70
N ASP A 120 1.67 12.35 -8.25
CA ASP A 120 2.26 13.70 -8.33
C ASP A 120 1.36 14.66 -9.12
N GLY A 121 0.54 14.13 -10.04
CA GLY A 121 -0.48 14.89 -10.77
C GLY A 121 -1.56 15.52 -9.88
N LEU A 122 -1.75 15.02 -8.64
CA LEU A 122 -2.64 15.59 -7.63
C LEU A 122 -1.93 16.51 -6.63
N GLY A 123 -0.62 16.76 -6.80
CA GLY A 123 0.17 17.56 -5.87
C GLY A 123 0.60 16.82 -4.59
N VAL A 124 0.48 15.49 -4.58
CA VAL A 124 1.01 14.61 -3.53
C VAL A 124 2.42 14.20 -3.92
N ALA A 125 3.41 14.35 -3.04
CA ALA A 125 4.77 13.94 -3.37
C ALA A 125 4.90 12.41 -3.28
N GLY A 126 5.10 11.71 -4.41
CA GLY A 126 5.17 10.26 -4.42
C GLY A 126 6.16 9.62 -5.38
N TRP A 127 6.77 8.49 -4.97
CA TRP A 127 7.67 7.74 -5.85
C TRP A 127 7.80 6.26 -5.50
N GLY A 128 8.32 5.50 -6.46
CA GLY A 128 8.58 4.07 -6.31
C GLY A 128 9.88 3.78 -5.55
N VAL A 129 9.85 2.80 -4.66
CA VAL A 129 11.01 2.28 -3.91
C VAL A 129 11.05 0.75 -3.93
N GLY A 130 12.17 0.16 -3.51
CA GLY A 130 12.28 -1.29 -3.35
C GLY A 130 11.43 -1.80 -2.18
N GLY A 131 11.17 -3.12 -2.16
CA GLY A 131 10.41 -3.77 -1.07
C GLY A 131 11.05 -3.56 0.32
N ILE A 132 12.38 -3.65 0.39
CA ILE A 132 13.14 -3.46 1.64
C ILE A 132 13.02 -2.02 2.15
N ASP A 133 13.18 -1.03 1.27
CA ASP A 133 13.06 0.39 1.64
C ASP A 133 11.64 0.71 2.10
N ALA A 134 10.65 0.13 1.42
CA ALA A 134 9.28 0.22 1.86
C ALA A 134 9.17 -0.38 3.27
N GLU A 135 9.56 -1.64 3.49
CA GLU A 135 9.46 -2.33 4.79
C GLU A 135 10.12 -1.54 5.92
N ALA A 136 11.29 -0.93 5.66
CA ALA A 136 11.94 -0.03 6.59
C ALA A 136 11.04 1.18 6.93
N ALA A 137 10.46 1.84 5.91
CA ALA A 137 9.56 2.97 6.10
C ALA A 137 8.28 2.59 6.89
N MET A 138 7.80 1.35 6.74
CA MET A 138 6.69 0.78 7.50
C MET A 138 6.96 0.70 9.01
N LEU A 139 8.22 0.46 9.37
CA LEU A 139 8.71 0.27 10.73
C LEU A 139 9.27 1.57 11.32
N GLY A 140 8.95 2.73 10.75
CA GLY A 140 9.41 4.01 11.27
C GLY A 140 10.83 4.39 10.89
N GLN A 141 11.53 3.59 10.08
CA GLN A 141 12.86 3.97 9.63
C GLN A 141 12.74 5.12 8.63
N VAL A 142 13.42 6.21 8.95
CA VAL A 142 13.58 7.33 8.04
C VAL A 142 14.32 6.83 6.80
N THR A 143 13.59 6.68 5.70
CA THR A 143 14.21 6.49 4.39
C THR A 143 15.03 7.74 4.09
N TYR A 144 16.21 7.57 3.50
CA TYR A 144 17.20 8.63 3.25
C TYR A 144 16.65 9.91 2.58
N TYR A 145 15.46 9.83 1.98
CA TYR A 145 14.78 10.89 1.25
C TYR A 145 13.95 11.84 2.12
N PHE A 146 13.55 11.44 3.34
CA PHE A 146 12.69 12.23 4.23
C PHE A 146 13.41 12.61 5.52
N LYS A 147 14.52 13.34 5.41
CA LYS A 147 15.10 14.01 6.58
C LYS A 147 14.61 15.45 6.63
N CYS A 148 13.46 15.69 7.25
CA CYS A 148 13.14 17.04 7.72
C CYS A 148 13.92 17.29 9.02
N ASN A 149 14.77 18.33 9.01
CA ASN A 149 15.42 18.84 10.23
C ASN A 149 14.42 19.62 11.08
#